data_AF-A0A2A4XY12-F1
#
_entry.id   AF-A0A2A4XY12-F1
#
_cell.length_a   1.000
_cell.length_b   1.000
_cell.length_c   1.000
_cell.angle_alpha   90.00
_cell.angle_beta   90.00
_cell.angle_gamma   90.00
#
_symmetry.space_group_name_H-M   'P 1'
#
loop_
_entity.id
_entity.type
_entity.pdbx_description
1 polymer ?
#
loop_
_entity_poly.entity_id
_entity_poly.type
_entity_poly.pdbx_seq_one_letter_code
_entity_poly.pdbx_strand_id
1 'polypeptide(L)' 'MGIVPMGELIRRFCDEAGLLHQAVAQKCERVVLSIAGLPHVLKDNV' A
#
# COMPACT_ATOMS: atom_id res chain seq x y z
N MET A 1 -0.35 6.38 -4.75
CA MET A 1 0.33 7.23 -5.76
C MET A 1 -0.37 7.01 -7.09
N GLY A 2 -1.21 7.96 -7.53
CA GLY A 2 -1.99 7.85 -8.77
C GLY A 2 -3.17 8.81 -8.81
N ILE A 3 -3.79 8.93 -9.99
CA ILE A 3 -5.08 9.62 -10.18
C ILE A 3 -6.18 8.75 -9.55
N VAL A 4 -7.12 9.35 -8.82
CA VAL A 4 -8.30 8.63 -8.34
C VAL A 4 -9.16 8.28 -9.55
N PRO A 5 -9.42 7.00 -9.82
CA PRO A 5 -10.17 6.59 -11.00
C PRO A 5 -11.60 7.11 -10.96
N MET A 6 -12.13 7.48 -12.13
CA MET A 6 -13.54 7.87 -12.26
C MET A 6 -14.42 6.62 -12.14
N GLY A 7 -15.44 6.68 -11.28
CA GLY A 7 -16.38 5.59 -11.02
C GLY A 7 -16.40 5.20 -9.54
N GLU A 8 -17.60 5.19 -8.95
CA GLU A 8 -17.82 4.96 -7.52
C GLU A 8 -17.24 3.63 -7.05
N LEU A 9 -17.46 2.56 -7.82
CA LEU A 9 -16.98 1.23 -7.47
C LEU A 9 -15.45 1.15 -7.43
N ILE A 10 -14.77 1.74 -8.42
CA ILE A 10 -13.30 1.69 -8.49
C ILE A 10 -12.70 2.53 -7.35
N ARG A 11 -13.29 3.69 -7.05
CA ARG A 11 -12.89 4.50 -5.88
C ARG A 11 -13.00 3.71 -4.57
N ARG A 12 -14.16 3.08 -4.33
CA ARG A 12 -14.36 2.24 -3.14
C ARG A 12 -13.36 1.09 -3.08
N PHE A 13 -13.10 0.42 -4.20
CA PHE A 13 -12.10 -0.65 -4.25
C PHE A 13 -10.70 -0.13 -3.87
N CYS A 14 -10.28 1.02 -4.41
CA CYS A 14 -9.00 1.62 -4.06
C CYS A 14 -8.91 1.99 -2.57
N ASP A 15 -10.00 2.51 -2.00
CA ASP A 15 -10.08 2.87 -0.58
C ASP A 15 -9.92 1.63 0.31
N GLU A 16 -10.69 0.57 0.04
CA GLU A 16 -10.61 -0.70 0.80
C GLU A 16 -9.25 -1.38 0.66
N ALA A 17 -8.65 -1.37 -0.55
CA ALA A 17 -7.31 -1.89 -0.76
C ALA A 17 -6.27 -1.10 0.05
N GLY A 18 -6.42 0.23 0.14
CA GLY A 18 -5.58 1.08 0.97
C GLY A 18 -5.68 0.75 2.46
N LEU A 19 -6.91 0.60 2.97
CA LEU A 19 -7.16 0.20 4.37
C LEU A 19 -6.56 -1.17 4.68
N LEU A 20 -6.74 -2.14 3.78
CA LEU A 20 -6.15 -3.47 3.93
C LEU A 20 -4.61 -3.41 3.99
N HIS A 21 -3.98 -2.68 3.08
CA HIS A 21 -2.51 -2.54 3.08
C HIS A 21 -2.00 -1.92 4.38
N GLN A 22 -2.70 -0.92 4.94
CA GLN A 22 -2.36 -0.35 6.24
C GLN A 22 -2.49 -1.37 7.37
N ALA A 23 -3.59 -2.11 7.41
CA ALA A 23 -3.84 -3.13 8.43
C ALA A 23 -2.79 -4.25 8.40
N VAL A 24 -2.35 -4.66 7.21
CA VAL A 24 -1.27 -5.65 7.04
C VAL A 24 0.07 -5.05 7.47
N ALA A 25 0.41 -3.84 7.01
CA ALA A 25 1.68 -3.18 7.34
C ALA A 25 1.87 -2.96 8.85
N GLN A 26 0.79 -2.72 9.60
CA GLN A 26 0.83 -2.64 11.06
C GLN A 26 1.30 -3.95 11.71
N LYS A 27 0.89 -5.10 11.16
CA LYS A 27 1.20 -6.44 11.68
C LYS A 27 2.56 -6.96 11.22
N CYS A 28 3.05 -6.51 10.07
CA CYS A 28 4.36 -6.91 9.55
C CYS A 28 5.50 -6.24 10.31
N GLU A 29 6.58 -6.98 10.61
CA GLU A 29 7.80 -6.40 11.19
C GLU A 29 8.57 -5.56 10.15
N ARG A 30 8.53 -5.99 8.89
CA ARG A 30 9.22 -5.34 7.77
C ARG A 30 8.25 -5.05 6.63
N VAL A 31 8.35 -3.85 6.04
CA VAL A 31 7.58 -3.42 4.87
C VAL A 31 8.53 -2.86 3.82
N VAL A 32 8.50 -3.44 2.62
CA VAL A 32 9.35 -3.02 1.49
C VAL A 32 8.47 -2.64 0.31
N LEU A 33 8.68 -1.44 -0.22
CA LEU A 33 8.12 -0.99 -1.48
C LEU A 33 9.14 -1.26 -2.59
N SER A 34 8.79 -2.06 -3.59
CA SER A 34 9.65 -2.27 -4.76
C SER A 34 9.34 -1.25 -5.85
N ILE A 35 10.35 -0.51 -6.31
CA ILE A 35 10.24 0.44 -7.42
C ILE A 35 11.31 0.11 -8.46
N ALA A 36 10.88 -0.23 -9.68
CA ALA A 36 11.80 -0.65 -10.75
C ALA A 36 12.76 -1.80 -10.33
N GLY A 37 12.28 -2.71 -9.47
CA GLY A 37 13.09 -3.82 -8.93
C GLY A 37 14.00 -3.44 -7.76
N LEU A 38 14.06 -2.16 -7.37
CA LEU A 38 14.85 -1.68 -6.25
C LEU A 38 14.02 -1.71 -4.96
N PRO A 39 14.57 -2.22 -3.84
CA PRO A 39 13.87 -2.27 -2.57
C PRO A 39 13.94 -0.91 -1.86
N HIS A 40 12.79 -0.38 -1.46
CA HIS A 40 12.66 0.76 -0.55
C HIS A 40 12.06 0.27 0.77
N VAL A 41 12.88 0.16 1.81
CA VAL A 41 12.43 -0.27 3.13
C VAL A 41 11.67 0.88 3.80
N LEU A 42 10.38 0.68 4.05
CA LEU A 42 9.49 1.68 4.66
C LEU A 42 9.29 1.46 6.17
N LYS A 43 9.42 0.20 6.62
CA LYS A 43 9.40 -0.21 8.02
C LYS A 43 10.40 -1.35 8.19
N ASP A 44 11.22 -1.28 9.23
CA ASP A 44 12.09 -2.37 9.68
C ASP A 44 12.27 -2.25 11.19
N ASN A 45 12.27 -3.36 11.91
CA ASN A 45 12.45 -3.41 13.37
C ASN A 45 13.92 -3.66 13.76
N VAL A 46 14.85 -2.94 13.13
CA VAL A 46 16.28 -2.98 13.49
C VAL A 46 16.55 -2.10 14.71
#